data_AF-A0AA88Y016-F1
#
_entry.id   AF-A0AA88Y016-F1
#
_cell.length_a   1.000
_cell.length_b   1.000
_cell.length_c   1.000
_cell.angle_alpha   90.00
_cell.angle_beta   90.00
_cell.angle_gamma   90.00
#
_symmetry.space_group_name_H-M   'P 1'
#
loop_
_entity.id
_entity.type
_entity.pdbx_description
1 polymer ?
#
loop_
_entity_poly.entity_id
_entity_poly.type
_entity_poly.pdbx_seq_one_letter_code
_entity_poly.pdbx_strand_id
1 'polypeptide(L)'
;MRSIPTALSALTLEQLGAITTSDFSDCVDILGQIDSFSSEQEEVLALKAIETWGPTNGWDSSHIDNAGRILQGLSVNDINTLTLTEDQIFTMGTFDDWEESKKKALFTNYLTLAGHSDASTITGSQLQSLSHIVCGAETNQLSQISPTHYGAAADSIGDVTSCSEQQLTELATLAKAYYSSNITAWTDATMTELGIVIGGLPRTDIAQLTESHIDAIESGDIYYLPPSSLSVSDF
;
A
#
# COMPACT_ATOMS: atom_id res chain seq x y z
N MET A 1 3.24 3.59 -32.23
CA MET A 1 4.15 4.44 -31.44
C MET A 1 4.02 3.96 -30.00
N ARG A 2 5.09 3.41 -29.41
CA ARG A 2 5.09 3.09 -27.97
C ARG A 2 5.25 4.42 -27.23
N SER A 3 4.49 4.64 -26.15
CA SER A 3 4.70 5.83 -25.30
C SER A 3 6.09 5.74 -24.66
N ILE A 4 6.69 6.89 -24.36
CA ILE A 4 8.04 6.97 -23.77
C ILE A 4 8.17 6.13 -22.49
N PRO A 5 7.18 6.10 -21.56
CA PRO A 5 7.24 5.24 -20.38
C PRO A 5 7.39 3.75 -20.71
N THR A 6 6.66 3.24 -21.70
CA THR A 6 6.72 1.82 -22.12
C THR A 6 8.02 1.47 -22.85
N ALA A 7 8.76 2.45 -23.39
CA ALA A 7 10.06 2.21 -23.99
C ALA A 7 11.17 2.12 -22.94
N LEU A 8 11.05 2.87 -21.84
CA LEU A 8 12.03 2.88 -20.76
C LEU A 8 11.92 1.63 -19.88
N SER A 9 10.72 1.12 -19.60
CA SER A 9 10.55 -0.16 -18.89
C SER A 9 11.02 -1.39 -19.68
N ALA A 10 11.30 -1.24 -20.98
CA ALA A 10 11.89 -2.30 -21.80
C ALA A 10 13.43 -2.40 -21.68
N LEU A 11 14.08 -1.48 -20.96
CA LEU A 11 15.53 -1.51 -20.75
C LEU A 11 15.92 -2.69 -19.85
N THR A 12 17.01 -3.39 -20.21
CA THR A 12 17.51 -4.51 -19.38
C THR A 12 18.17 -4.00 -18.10
N LEU A 13 18.31 -4.89 -17.10
CA LEU A 13 19.06 -4.59 -15.88
C LEU A 13 20.48 -4.08 -16.17
N GLU A 14 21.16 -4.65 -17.17
CA GLU A 14 22.49 -4.22 -17.60
C GLU A 14 22.45 -2.80 -18.20
N GLN A 15 21.44 -2.48 -19.01
CA GLN A 15 21.29 -1.14 -19.59
C GLN A 15 21.01 -0.08 -18.52
N LEU A 16 20.11 -0.37 -17.57
CA LEU A 16 19.81 0.52 -16.45
C LEU A 16 21.03 0.72 -15.54
N GLY A 17 21.74 -0.37 -15.21
CA GLY A 17 22.96 -0.31 -14.41
C GLY A 17 24.12 0.42 -15.08
N ALA A 18 24.15 0.44 -16.42
CA ALA A 18 25.15 1.15 -17.21
C ALA A 18 24.87 2.65 -17.39
N ILE A 19 23.71 3.17 -16.96
CA ILE A 19 23.44 4.61 -16.95
C ILE A 19 24.52 5.31 -16.10
N THR A 20 25.11 6.38 -16.64
CA THR A 20 26.12 7.14 -15.89
C THR A 20 25.44 7.93 -14.77
N THR A 21 26.17 8.25 -13.69
CA THR A 21 25.60 9.07 -12.59
C THR A 21 25.14 10.46 -13.06
N SER A 22 25.78 11.01 -14.10
CA SER A 22 25.35 12.26 -14.75
C SER A 22 24.02 12.06 -15.48
N ASP A 23 23.93 11.06 -16.36
CA ASP A 23 22.70 10.79 -17.12
C ASP A 23 21.54 10.44 -16.17
N PHE A 24 21.82 9.68 -15.10
CA PHE A 24 20.83 9.37 -14.08
C PHE A 24 20.32 10.64 -13.39
N SER A 25 21.21 11.54 -12.97
CA SER A 25 20.81 12.83 -12.38
C SER A 25 19.93 13.66 -13.31
N ASP A 26 20.20 13.61 -14.62
CA ASP A 26 19.46 14.37 -15.62
C ASP A 26 18.08 13.79 -15.95
N CYS A 27 17.79 12.52 -15.59
CA CYS A 27 16.53 11.85 -15.96
C CYS A 27 15.83 11.09 -14.84
N VAL A 28 16.33 11.14 -13.60
CA VAL A 28 15.76 10.38 -12.47
C VAL A 28 14.30 10.73 -12.20
N ASP A 29 13.90 11.98 -12.40
CA ASP A 29 12.51 12.44 -12.26
C ASP A 29 11.57 11.73 -13.24
N ILE A 30 12.05 11.44 -14.45
CA ILE A 30 11.32 10.67 -15.47
C ILE A 30 11.33 9.17 -15.11
N LEU A 31 12.48 8.64 -14.70
CA LEU A 31 12.62 7.23 -14.35
C LEU A 31 11.76 6.88 -13.13
N GLY A 32 11.72 7.75 -12.12
CA GLY A 32 10.94 7.60 -10.90
C GLY A 32 9.42 7.63 -11.10
N GLN A 33 8.94 8.09 -12.26
CA GLN A 33 7.51 8.10 -12.60
C GLN A 33 7.05 6.83 -13.35
N ILE A 34 7.96 5.91 -13.67
CA ILE A 34 7.62 4.70 -14.43
C ILE A 34 7.08 3.64 -13.46
N ASP A 35 5.80 3.30 -13.62
CA ASP A 35 5.09 2.25 -12.86
C ASP A 35 5.40 0.83 -13.34
N SER A 36 5.74 0.69 -14.63
CA SER A 36 5.95 -0.61 -15.28
C SER A 36 7.35 -1.21 -15.12
N PHE A 37 8.21 -0.66 -14.26
CA PHE A 37 9.47 -1.32 -13.93
C PHE A 37 9.21 -2.55 -13.05
N SER A 38 9.90 -3.66 -13.33
CA SER A 38 9.94 -4.81 -12.42
C SER A 38 10.72 -4.46 -11.16
N SER A 39 10.47 -5.18 -10.06
CA SER A 39 11.20 -5.00 -8.80
C SER A 39 12.73 -5.05 -8.99
N GLU A 40 13.26 -5.94 -9.84
CA GLU A 40 14.71 -6.00 -10.11
C GLU A 40 15.24 -4.76 -10.84
N GLN A 41 14.42 -4.11 -11.68
CA GLN A 41 14.79 -2.87 -12.36
C GLN A 41 14.79 -1.70 -11.36
N GLU A 42 13.80 -1.64 -10.46
CA GLU A 42 13.76 -0.66 -9.38
C GLU A 42 14.96 -0.80 -8.45
N GLU A 43 15.37 -2.02 -8.09
CA GLU A 43 16.58 -2.28 -7.29
C GLU A 43 17.85 -1.78 -7.97
N VAL A 44 18.03 -2.04 -9.27
CA VAL A 44 19.18 -1.53 -10.03
C VAL A 44 19.19 0.01 -10.06
N LEU A 45 18.03 0.63 -10.23
CA LEU A 45 17.90 2.09 -10.22
C LEU A 45 18.12 2.68 -8.82
N ALA A 46 17.70 1.99 -7.76
CA ALA A 46 17.94 2.40 -6.39
C ALA A 46 19.43 2.34 -6.05
N LEU A 47 20.15 1.30 -6.50
CA LEU A 47 21.60 1.23 -6.41
C LEU A 47 22.28 2.36 -7.20
N LYS A 48 21.76 2.72 -8.37
CA LYS A 48 22.24 3.86 -9.16
C LYS A 48 22.02 5.20 -8.45
N ALA A 49 20.88 5.37 -7.77
CA ALA A 49 20.61 6.54 -6.95
C ALA A 49 21.61 6.67 -5.79
N ILE A 50 21.90 5.56 -5.09
CA ILE A 50 22.90 5.52 -4.00
C ILE A 50 24.32 5.79 -4.55
N GLU A 51 24.66 5.26 -5.73
CA GLU A 51 25.94 5.57 -6.40
C GLU A 51 26.05 7.07 -6.74
N THR A 52 24.94 7.69 -7.13
CA THR A 52 24.90 9.09 -7.62
C THR A 52 24.88 10.10 -6.47
N TRP A 53 24.07 9.88 -5.44
CA TRP A 53 23.82 10.84 -4.35
C TRP A 53 24.51 10.46 -3.04
N GLY A 54 25.07 9.25 -2.96
CA GLY A 54 25.64 8.69 -1.75
C GLY A 54 24.59 8.02 -0.84
N PRO A 55 24.95 7.74 0.42
CA PRO A 55 24.06 7.05 1.36
C PRO A 55 22.73 7.78 1.59
N THR A 56 21.66 7.03 1.79
CA THR A 56 20.27 7.52 1.95
C THR A 56 20.06 8.47 3.12
N ASN A 57 20.90 8.42 4.16
CA ASN A 57 20.85 9.40 5.26
C ASN A 57 21.29 10.82 4.87
N GLY A 58 21.91 10.98 3.70
CA GLY A 58 22.30 12.27 3.13
C GLY A 58 21.35 12.78 2.05
N TRP A 59 20.28 12.04 1.72
CA TRP A 59 19.33 12.45 0.71
C TRP A 59 18.48 13.62 1.22
N ASP A 60 18.25 14.60 0.36
CA ASP A 60 17.38 15.74 0.66
C ASP A 60 15.99 15.49 0.05
N SER A 61 15.05 16.41 0.28
CA SER A 61 13.70 16.26 -0.24
C SER A 61 13.66 16.12 -1.76
N SER A 62 14.53 16.83 -2.51
CA SER A 62 14.53 16.73 -3.97
C SER A 62 15.01 15.36 -4.45
N HIS A 63 15.99 14.75 -3.77
CA HIS A 63 16.44 13.39 -4.09
C HIS A 63 15.31 12.37 -3.88
N ILE A 64 14.60 12.47 -2.76
CA ILE A 64 13.49 11.56 -2.42
C ILE A 64 12.33 11.74 -3.41
N ASP A 65 11.92 12.99 -3.67
CA ASP A 65 10.80 13.30 -4.54
C ASP A 65 11.09 12.86 -5.99
N ASN A 66 12.30 13.11 -6.49
CA ASN A 66 12.69 12.72 -7.85
C ASN A 66 12.87 11.20 -7.99
N ALA A 67 13.25 10.48 -6.94
CA ALA A 67 13.38 9.03 -6.99
C ALA A 67 12.03 8.34 -7.25
N GLY A 68 10.92 8.90 -6.73
CA GLY A 68 9.57 8.37 -6.98
C GLY A 68 9.47 6.87 -6.69
N ARG A 69 8.98 6.08 -7.67
CA ARG A 69 8.86 4.62 -7.58
C ARG A 69 10.20 3.89 -7.44
N ILE A 70 11.33 4.49 -7.80
CA ILE A 70 12.67 3.89 -7.55
C ILE A 70 12.88 3.64 -6.05
N LEU A 71 12.19 4.37 -5.17
CA LEU A 71 12.23 4.13 -3.73
C LEU A 71 11.77 2.71 -3.35
N GLN A 72 10.96 2.04 -4.18
CA GLN A 72 10.56 0.64 -3.97
C GLN A 72 11.74 -0.33 -4.07
N GLY A 73 12.79 0.02 -4.83
CA GLY A 73 14.02 -0.76 -4.94
C GLY A 73 14.99 -0.62 -3.76
N LEU A 74 14.74 0.31 -2.83
CA LEU A 74 15.58 0.48 -1.64
C LEU A 74 15.42 -0.69 -0.67
N SER A 75 16.48 -1.03 0.06
CA SER A 75 16.37 -1.97 1.16
C SER A 75 15.60 -1.35 2.35
N VAL A 76 15.08 -2.19 3.25
CA VAL A 76 14.46 -1.71 4.51
C VAL A 76 15.43 -0.84 5.33
N ASN A 77 16.72 -1.19 5.32
CA ASN A 77 17.74 -0.39 6.01
C ASN A 77 17.88 1.00 5.37
N ASP A 78 17.89 1.07 4.04
CA ASP A 78 18.01 2.34 3.33
C ASP A 78 16.77 3.22 3.58
N ILE A 79 15.56 2.65 3.49
CA ILE A 79 14.29 3.33 3.81
C ILE A 79 14.32 3.93 5.23
N ASN A 80 14.77 3.16 6.23
CA ASN A 80 14.83 3.61 7.63
C ASN A 80 15.87 4.70 7.89
N THR A 81 16.79 4.95 6.96
CA THR A 81 17.78 6.02 7.08
C THR A 81 17.37 7.31 6.37
N LEU A 82 16.33 7.26 5.54
CA LEU A 82 15.77 8.45 4.90
C LEU A 82 15.17 9.39 5.96
N THR A 83 15.32 10.69 5.74
CA THR A 83 14.59 11.71 6.50
C THR A 83 13.31 12.05 5.74
N LEU A 84 12.24 11.30 6.00
CA LEU A 84 10.96 11.42 5.30
C LEU A 84 10.08 12.50 5.95
N THR A 85 9.36 13.26 5.11
CA THR A 85 8.21 14.07 5.54
C THR A 85 6.92 13.26 5.47
N GLU A 86 5.85 13.76 6.09
CA GLU A 86 4.52 13.14 6.01
C GLU A 86 4.03 13.06 4.55
N ASP A 87 4.16 14.16 3.79
CA ASP A 87 3.75 14.22 2.38
C ASP A 87 4.52 13.23 1.49
N GLN A 88 5.78 12.96 1.80
CA GLN A 88 6.58 11.96 1.08
C GLN A 88 6.07 10.55 1.35
N ILE A 89 5.75 10.22 2.60
CA ILE A 89 5.13 8.95 2.94
C ILE A 89 3.77 8.81 2.24
N PHE A 90 2.96 9.86 2.21
CA PHE A 90 1.68 9.86 1.49
C PHE A 90 1.86 9.64 -0.02
N THR A 91 2.86 10.26 -0.62
CA THR A 91 3.21 10.01 -2.02
C THR A 91 3.61 8.55 -2.23
N MET A 92 4.45 8.00 -1.35
CA MET A 92 4.84 6.59 -1.37
C MET A 92 3.67 5.64 -1.14
N GLY A 93 2.62 6.08 -0.44
CA GLY A 93 1.38 5.34 -0.23
C GLY A 93 0.66 4.98 -1.54
N THR A 94 0.89 5.75 -2.60
CA THR A 94 0.31 5.52 -3.93
C THR A 94 0.98 4.40 -4.74
N PHE A 95 2.07 3.82 -4.23
CA PHE A 95 2.77 2.71 -4.89
C PHE A 95 2.21 1.39 -4.35
N ASP A 96 1.76 0.53 -5.24
CA ASP A 96 1.00 -0.69 -4.93
C ASP A 96 1.86 -1.93 -4.68
N ASP A 97 3.11 -1.90 -5.17
CA ASP A 97 4.02 -3.06 -5.22
C ASP A 97 5.01 -3.14 -4.04
N TRP A 98 4.74 -2.44 -2.94
CA TRP A 98 5.61 -2.50 -1.77
C TRP A 98 5.66 -3.91 -1.15
N GLU A 99 6.88 -4.41 -0.94
CA GLU A 99 7.11 -5.57 -0.08
C GLU A 99 6.58 -5.33 1.35
N GLU A 100 6.08 -6.39 1.99
CA GLU A 100 5.54 -6.34 3.36
C GLU A 100 6.49 -5.69 4.37
N SER A 101 7.77 -6.05 4.30
CA SER A 101 8.79 -5.50 5.20
C SER A 101 9.01 -3.99 5.01
N LYS A 102 8.86 -3.48 3.78
CA LYS A 102 9.01 -2.07 3.44
C LYS A 102 7.78 -1.27 3.84
N LYS A 103 6.56 -1.81 3.65
CA LYS A 103 5.33 -1.20 4.20
C LYS A 103 5.41 -1.04 5.71
N LYS A 104 5.88 -2.07 6.42
CA LYS A 104 6.07 -2.00 7.88
C LYS A 104 7.04 -0.89 8.28
N ALA A 105 8.16 -0.77 7.56
CA ALA A 105 9.12 0.31 7.78
C ALA A 105 8.48 1.69 7.56
N LEU A 106 7.76 1.88 6.44
CA LEU A 106 7.09 3.15 6.11
C LEU A 106 5.99 3.51 7.11
N PHE A 107 5.16 2.55 7.52
CA PHE A 107 4.12 2.78 8.53
C PHE A 107 4.73 3.12 9.90
N THR A 108 5.85 2.47 10.25
CA THR A 108 6.61 2.81 11.46
C THR A 108 7.18 4.22 11.37
N ASN A 109 7.80 4.58 10.24
CA ASN A 109 8.34 5.92 10.00
C ASN A 109 7.25 6.98 10.12
N TYR A 110 6.07 6.73 9.54
CA TYR A 110 4.89 7.59 9.66
C TYR A 110 4.49 7.84 11.12
N LEU A 111 4.38 6.77 11.93
CA LEU A 111 4.08 6.92 13.35
C LEU A 111 5.20 7.63 14.13
N THR A 112 6.46 7.51 13.71
CA THR A 112 7.57 8.23 14.35
C THR A 112 7.66 9.70 13.96
N LEU A 113 6.94 10.15 12.92
CA LEU A 113 6.85 11.57 12.61
C LEU A 113 6.21 12.32 13.79
N ALA A 114 6.81 13.47 14.11
CA ALA A 114 6.55 14.21 15.34
C ALA A 114 5.10 14.70 15.44
N GLY A 115 4.21 13.87 16.01
CA GLY A 115 2.81 14.22 16.24
C GLY A 115 1.88 13.04 16.48
N HIS A 116 2.20 11.85 15.99
CA HIS A 116 1.38 10.65 16.15
C HIS A 116 1.86 9.83 17.35
N SER A 117 1.16 9.89 18.48
CA SER A 117 1.54 9.09 19.67
C SER A 117 1.38 7.59 19.44
N ASP A 118 0.38 7.23 18.63
CA ASP A 118 0.03 5.88 18.20
C ASP A 118 -1.00 5.97 17.05
N ALA A 119 -1.46 4.82 16.57
CA ALA A 119 -2.39 4.74 15.45
C ALA A 119 -3.80 5.28 15.76
N SER A 120 -4.15 5.51 17.03
CA SER A 120 -5.45 6.11 17.40
C SER A 120 -5.57 7.57 17.00
N THR A 121 -4.45 8.23 16.71
CA THR A 121 -4.40 9.63 16.26
C THR A 121 -4.56 9.80 14.75
N ILE A 122 -4.58 8.71 13.99
CA ILE A 122 -4.68 8.74 12.53
C ILE A 122 -6.09 9.20 12.14
N THR A 123 -6.16 10.30 11.39
CA THR A 123 -7.40 10.82 10.82
C THR A 123 -7.80 10.06 9.54
N GLY A 124 -9.06 10.16 9.13
CA GLY A 124 -9.52 9.52 7.89
C GLY A 124 -8.76 9.99 6.65
N SER A 125 -8.45 11.29 6.53
CA SER A 125 -7.67 11.80 5.40
C SER A 125 -6.23 11.27 5.39
N GLN A 126 -5.60 11.14 6.56
CA GLN A 126 -4.26 10.56 6.66
C GLN A 126 -4.29 9.06 6.33
N LEU A 127 -5.32 8.34 6.80
CA LEU A 127 -5.49 6.93 6.49
C LEU A 127 -5.69 6.68 4.99
N GLN A 128 -6.47 7.54 4.33
CA GLN A 128 -6.60 7.54 2.87
C GLN A 128 -5.24 7.79 2.19
N SER A 129 -4.49 8.80 2.63
CA SER A 129 -3.18 9.12 2.05
C SER A 129 -2.13 8.04 2.29
N LEU A 130 -2.22 7.27 3.38
CA LEU A 130 -1.34 6.11 3.61
C LEU A 130 -1.59 4.99 2.61
N SER A 131 -2.83 4.79 2.16
CA SER A 131 -3.22 3.81 1.13
C SER A 131 -2.49 2.46 1.32
N HIS A 132 -1.66 1.99 0.38
CA HIS A 132 -0.98 0.70 0.45
C HIS A 132 -0.07 0.54 1.68
N ILE A 133 0.43 1.63 2.27
CA ILE A 133 1.26 1.60 3.49
C ILE A 133 0.44 1.18 4.72
N VAL A 134 -0.89 1.32 4.72
CA VAL A 134 -1.76 0.83 5.81
C VAL A 134 -1.56 -0.66 6.06
N CYS A 135 -1.30 -1.44 5.01
CA CYS A 135 -0.96 -2.87 5.11
C CYS A 135 0.45 -3.15 5.68
N GLY A 136 1.15 -2.15 6.20
CA GLY A 136 2.36 -2.28 7.02
C GLY A 136 2.09 -2.24 8.52
N ALA A 137 0.88 -1.85 8.94
CA ALA A 137 0.50 -1.73 10.34
C ALA A 137 0.39 -3.09 11.03
N GLU A 138 0.80 -3.17 12.29
CA GLU A 138 0.53 -4.32 13.15
C GLU A 138 -0.95 -4.36 13.55
N THR A 139 -1.48 -5.55 13.86
CA THR A 139 -2.91 -5.72 14.20
C THR A 139 -3.35 -4.90 15.42
N ASN A 140 -2.48 -4.76 16.42
CA ASN A 140 -2.71 -3.87 17.57
C ASN A 140 -2.72 -2.38 17.20
N GLN A 141 -2.08 -1.97 16.09
CA GLN A 141 -2.13 -0.60 15.59
C GLN A 141 -3.40 -0.38 14.77
N LEU A 142 -3.78 -1.34 13.91
CA LEU A 142 -5.04 -1.26 13.16
C LEU A 142 -6.26 -1.18 14.08
N SER A 143 -6.30 -2.00 15.13
CA SER A 143 -7.39 -1.98 16.12
C SER A 143 -7.50 -0.69 16.94
N GLN A 144 -6.48 0.19 16.90
CA GLN A 144 -6.54 1.52 17.54
C GLN A 144 -7.23 2.57 16.66
N ILE A 145 -7.35 2.33 15.35
CA ILE A 145 -7.99 3.27 14.42
C ILE A 145 -9.47 3.41 14.80
N SER A 146 -9.98 4.64 14.84
CA SER A 146 -11.41 4.89 15.07
C SER A 146 -12.25 4.34 13.92
N PRO A 147 -13.38 3.65 14.17
CA PRO A 147 -14.30 3.23 13.11
C PRO A 147 -14.78 4.40 12.22
N THR A 148 -14.90 5.60 12.78
CA THR A 148 -15.26 6.80 11.99
C THR A 148 -14.15 7.24 11.04
N HIS A 149 -12.88 7.13 11.44
CA HIS A 149 -11.74 7.45 10.59
C HIS A 149 -11.48 6.36 9.56
N TYR A 150 -11.69 5.09 9.92
CA TYR A 150 -11.76 3.99 8.96
C TYR A 150 -12.83 4.26 7.90
N GLY A 151 -14.08 4.55 8.31
CA GLY A 151 -15.18 4.78 7.37
C GLY A 151 -14.94 5.93 6.39
N ALA A 152 -14.22 6.97 6.81
CA ALA A 152 -13.83 8.07 5.93
C ALA A 152 -12.76 7.70 4.88
N ALA A 153 -12.08 6.56 5.06
CA ALA A 153 -11.06 6.03 4.16
C ALA A 153 -11.40 4.66 3.60
N ALA A 154 -12.62 4.14 3.82
CA ALA A 154 -12.98 2.75 3.56
C ALA A 154 -12.72 2.36 2.10
N ASP A 155 -13.19 3.19 1.16
CA ASP A 155 -12.97 3.05 -0.30
C ASP A 155 -11.48 2.90 -0.65
N SER A 156 -10.64 3.84 -0.17
CA SER A 156 -9.19 3.79 -0.41
C SER A 156 -8.49 2.62 0.27
N ILE A 157 -9.03 2.09 1.37
CA ILE A 157 -8.51 0.89 2.03
C ILE A 157 -8.98 -0.37 1.28
N GLY A 158 -10.17 -0.35 0.69
CA GLY A 158 -10.69 -1.43 -0.15
C GLY A 158 -9.82 -1.67 -1.38
N ASP A 159 -9.21 -0.62 -1.94
CA ASP A 159 -8.37 -0.65 -3.14
C ASP A 159 -6.92 -1.13 -2.92
N VAL A 160 -6.47 -1.31 -1.67
CA VAL A 160 -5.10 -1.76 -1.42
C VAL A 160 -4.92 -3.22 -1.82
N THR A 161 -3.68 -3.66 -2.11
CA THR A 161 -3.44 -4.95 -2.80
C THR A 161 -2.66 -5.99 -2.00
N SER A 162 -2.25 -5.72 -0.76
CA SER A 162 -1.25 -6.60 -0.11
C SER A 162 -1.37 -6.72 1.42
N CYS A 163 -2.56 -6.57 1.98
CA CYS A 163 -2.81 -6.83 3.40
C CYS A 163 -2.83 -8.34 3.71
N SER A 164 -2.27 -8.74 4.85
CA SER A 164 -2.37 -10.10 5.38
C SER A 164 -3.77 -10.41 5.88
N GLU A 165 -4.13 -11.70 5.99
CA GLU A 165 -5.43 -12.13 6.54
C GLU A 165 -5.72 -11.55 7.94
N GLN A 166 -4.68 -11.42 8.78
CA GLN A 166 -4.82 -10.86 10.12
C GLN A 166 -5.11 -9.36 10.08
N GLN A 167 -4.46 -8.61 9.19
CA GLN A 167 -4.74 -7.19 9.00
C GLN A 167 -6.15 -6.97 8.43
N LEU A 168 -6.56 -7.79 7.45
CA LEU A 168 -7.92 -7.73 6.90
C LEU A 168 -8.96 -8.01 7.97
N THR A 169 -8.72 -8.94 8.89
CA THR A 169 -9.62 -9.23 10.02
C THR A 169 -9.84 -8.00 10.92
N GLU A 170 -8.78 -7.24 11.21
CA GLU A 170 -8.90 -6.00 11.99
C GLU A 170 -9.65 -4.91 11.21
N LEU A 171 -9.36 -4.75 9.92
CA LEU A 171 -10.07 -3.81 9.05
C LEU A 171 -11.56 -4.16 8.92
N ALA A 172 -11.90 -5.44 8.78
CA ALA A 172 -13.28 -5.92 8.74
C ALA A 172 -14.01 -5.68 10.08
N THR A 173 -13.29 -5.74 11.20
CA THR A 173 -13.84 -5.37 12.51
C THR A 173 -14.19 -3.89 12.58
N LEU A 174 -13.35 -3.01 12.03
CA LEU A 174 -13.64 -1.58 11.90
C LEU A 174 -14.81 -1.31 10.96
N ALA A 175 -14.89 -2.01 9.83
CA ALA A 175 -16.00 -1.93 8.90
C ALA A 175 -17.35 -2.27 9.57
N LYS A 176 -17.40 -3.38 10.31
CA LYS A 176 -18.61 -3.76 11.06
C LYS A 176 -18.98 -2.75 12.14
N ALA A 177 -18.00 -2.14 12.78
CA ALA A 177 -18.22 -1.10 13.77
C ALA A 177 -18.74 0.22 13.15
N TYR A 178 -18.34 0.52 11.90
CA TYR A 178 -18.77 1.71 11.18
C TYR A 178 -20.13 1.56 10.48
N TYR A 179 -20.28 0.53 9.64
CA TYR A 179 -21.48 0.34 8.81
C TYR A 179 -22.62 -0.34 9.58
N SER A 180 -22.37 -1.57 10.05
CA SER A 180 -23.31 -2.36 10.86
C SER A 180 -22.67 -3.70 11.22
N SER A 181 -22.98 -4.24 12.40
CA SER A 181 -22.66 -5.64 12.72
C SER A 181 -23.57 -6.64 12.01
N ASN A 182 -24.72 -6.21 11.49
CA ASN A 182 -25.62 -7.02 10.69
C ASN A 182 -25.24 -6.91 9.20
N ILE A 183 -24.63 -7.96 8.67
CA ILE A 183 -24.15 -8.03 7.28
C ILE A 183 -25.29 -7.80 6.28
N THR A 184 -26.49 -8.32 6.54
CA THR A 184 -27.66 -8.14 5.65
C THR A 184 -28.16 -6.70 5.54
N ALA A 185 -27.68 -5.79 6.39
CA ALA A 185 -28.03 -4.38 6.35
C ALA A 185 -27.04 -3.54 5.52
N TRP A 186 -25.95 -4.14 5.03
CA TRP A 186 -25.00 -3.46 4.15
C TRP A 186 -25.64 -3.22 2.78
N THR A 187 -25.15 -2.21 2.08
CA THR A 187 -25.62 -1.88 0.74
C THR A 187 -24.62 -2.39 -0.29
N ASP A 188 -25.04 -2.54 -1.55
CA ASP A 188 -24.12 -2.91 -2.63
C ASP A 188 -22.96 -1.89 -2.74
N ALA A 189 -23.20 -0.60 -2.49
CA ALA A 189 -22.15 0.42 -2.43
C ALA A 189 -21.16 0.17 -1.28
N THR A 190 -21.65 -0.24 -0.10
CA THR A 190 -20.78 -0.66 1.01
C THR A 190 -19.93 -1.85 0.62
N MET A 191 -20.48 -2.82 -0.11
CA MET A 191 -19.72 -3.99 -0.56
C MET A 191 -18.59 -3.58 -1.52
N THR A 192 -18.87 -2.68 -2.47
CA THR A 192 -17.85 -2.15 -3.38
C THR A 192 -16.78 -1.36 -2.61
N GLU A 193 -17.16 -0.46 -1.70
CA GLU A 193 -16.21 0.33 -0.88
C GLU A 193 -15.30 -0.55 0.00
N LEU A 194 -15.74 -1.74 0.41
CA LEU A 194 -14.93 -2.63 1.24
C LEU A 194 -13.78 -3.29 0.48
N GLY A 195 -13.93 -3.51 -0.83
CA GLY A 195 -12.93 -4.18 -1.66
C GLY A 195 -12.31 -5.42 -0.99
N ILE A 196 -10.98 -5.43 -0.88
CA ILE A 196 -10.25 -6.55 -0.28
C ILE A 196 -10.59 -6.82 1.20
N VAL A 197 -11.15 -5.85 1.94
CA VAL A 197 -11.50 -5.97 3.36
C VAL A 197 -12.57 -7.03 3.61
N ILE A 198 -13.36 -7.39 2.60
CA ILE A 198 -14.30 -8.52 2.65
C ILE A 198 -13.56 -9.82 3.01
N GLY A 199 -12.30 -9.97 2.57
CA GLY A 199 -11.42 -11.07 2.94
C GLY A 199 -11.17 -11.21 4.45
N GLY A 200 -11.38 -10.15 5.23
CA GLY A 200 -11.28 -10.18 6.68
C GLY A 200 -12.52 -10.70 7.40
N LEU A 201 -13.64 -10.91 6.69
CA LEU A 201 -14.88 -11.34 7.32
C LEU A 201 -14.80 -12.80 7.79
N PRO A 202 -15.25 -13.11 9.01
CA PRO A 202 -15.34 -14.48 9.46
C PRO A 202 -16.39 -15.23 8.64
N ARG A 203 -16.25 -16.56 8.56
CA ARG A 203 -17.17 -17.44 7.82
C ARG A 203 -18.65 -17.22 8.15
N THR A 204 -18.97 -16.91 9.41
CA THR A 204 -20.35 -16.63 9.83
C THR A 204 -20.94 -15.39 9.17
N ASP A 205 -20.12 -14.41 8.84
CA ASP A 205 -20.53 -13.17 8.18
C ASP A 205 -20.58 -13.37 6.67
N ILE A 206 -19.60 -14.08 6.08
CA ILE A 206 -19.63 -14.49 4.67
C ILE A 206 -20.89 -15.30 4.35
N ALA A 207 -21.31 -16.20 5.25
CA ALA A 207 -22.53 -16.98 5.09
C ALA A 207 -23.84 -16.17 5.11
N GLN A 208 -23.78 -14.87 5.49
CA GLN A 208 -24.93 -13.96 5.50
C GLN A 208 -24.99 -13.05 4.26
N LEU A 209 -24.00 -13.12 3.35
CA LEU A 209 -24.02 -12.33 2.13
C LEU A 209 -25.24 -12.70 1.27
N THR A 210 -25.91 -11.68 0.75
CA THR A 210 -27.03 -11.83 -0.19
C THR A 210 -26.49 -12.03 -1.60
N GLU A 211 -27.37 -12.39 -2.54
CA GLU A 211 -27.02 -12.43 -3.97
C GLU A 211 -26.51 -11.06 -4.47
N SER A 212 -27.15 -9.96 -4.06
CA SER A 212 -26.70 -8.60 -4.44
C SER A 212 -25.33 -8.27 -3.85
N HIS A 213 -25.04 -8.72 -2.62
CA HIS A 213 -23.71 -8.53 -2.05
C HIS A 213 -22.64 -9.27 -2.83
N ILE A 214 -22.92 -10.53 -3.22
CA ILE A 214 -21.97 -11.34 -4.01
C ILE A 214 -21.73 -10.70 -5.37
N ASP A 215 -22.77 -10.19 -6.02
CA ASP A 215 -22.68 -9.51 -7.32
C ASP A 215 -21.88 -8.19 -7.26
N ALA A 216 -21.81 -7.57 -6.08
CA ALA A 216 -21.08 -6.32 -5.85
C ALA A 216 -19.58 -6.51 -5.54
N ILE A 217 -19.12 -7.75 -5.30
CA ILE A 217 -17.71 -8.06 -5.04
C ILE A 217 -16.93 -8.04 -6.35
N GLU A 218 -15.87 -7.24 -6.43
CA GLU A 218 -15.03 -7.24 -7.63
C GLU A 218 -14.26 -8.54 -7.76
N SER A 219 -14.01 -8.96 -9.01
CA SER A 219 -13.33 -10.24 -9.27
C SER A 219 -11.91 -10.30 -8.69
N GLY A 220 -11.25 -9.15 -8.53
CA GLY A 220 -9.95 -9.05 -7.87
C GLY A 220 -10.01 -9.36 -6.38
N ASP A 221 -11.07 -8.93 -5.70
CA ASP A 221 -11.23 -9.04 -4.24
C ASP A 221 -11.52 -10.47 -3.78
N ILE A 222 -12.11 -11.28 -4.67
CA ILE A 222 -12.38 -12.71 -4.42
C ILE A 222 -11.09 -13.44 -4.03
N TYR A 223 -9.94 -13.02 -4.56
CA TYR A 223 -8.64 -13.60 -4.22
C TYR A 223 -8.31 -13.49 -2.72
N TYR A 224 -8.82 -12.46 -2.03
CA TYR A 224 -8.56 -12.22 -0.61
C TYR A 224 -9.54 -12.95 0.32
N LEU A 225 -10.57 -13.61 -0.22
CA LEU A 225 -11.48 -14.43 0.58
C LEU A 225 -10.72 -15.66 1.12
N PRO A 226 -10.63 -15.85 2.45
CA PRO A 226 -9.86 -16.95 3.00
C PRO A 226 -10.54 -18.27 2.64
N PRO A 227 -9.79 -19.31 2.22
CA PRO A 227 -10.36 -20.60 1.81
C PRO A 227 -11.25 -21.22 2.89
N SER A 228 -10.95 -20.97 4.16
CA SER A 228 -11.74 -21.42 5.31
C SER A 228 -13.15 -20.83 5.32
N SER A 229 -13.34 -19.60 4.84
CA SER A 229 -14.65 -18.94 4.72
C SER A 229 -15.50 -19.50 3.58
N LEU A 230 -14.87 -20.10 2.56
CA LEU A 230 -15.55 -20.69 1.39
C LEU A 230 -15.75 -22.20 1.51
N SER A 231 -15.19 -22.83 2.55
CA SER A 231 -15.36 -24.27 2.76
C SER A 231 -16.83 -24.63 3.02
N VAL A 232 -17.38 -25.53 2.22
CA VAL A 232 -18.63 -26.24 2.54
C VAL A 232 -18.24 -27.33 3.52
N SER A 233 -18.78 -27.31 4.74
CA SER A 233 -18.63 -28.46 5.63
C SER A 233 -19.37 -29.63 4.99
N ASP A 234 -18.65 -30.72 4.72
CA ASP A 234 -19.16 -31.96 4.16
C ASP A 234 -20.50 -32.37 4.81
N PHE A 235 -21.45 -32.77 3.96
CA PHE A 235 -22.73 -33.36 4.34
C PHE A 235 -22.58 -34.67 5.12
#